data_AF-A0A1C6F7E4-F1
#
_entry.id   AF-A0A1C6F7E4-F1
#
_cell.length_a   1.000
_cell.length_b   1.000
_cell.length_c   1.000
_cell.angle_alpha   90.00
_cell.angle_beta   90.00
_cell.angle_gamma   90.00
#
_symmetry.space_group_name_H-M   'P 1'
#
loop_
_entity.id
_entity.type
_entity.pdbx_description
1 polymer ?
#
loop_
_entity_poly.entity_id
_entity_poly.type
_entity_poly.pdbx_seq_one_letter_code
_entity_poly.pdbx_strand_id
1 'polypeptide(L)'
;MGPYVFKGSEGILRYVRQAGCIQYDPLDVCGKNAELVLQARVKDFEKPQLDAALYKDRQLMDDYDKNMSIIPLEDWPRFARLRAERGARMHSAQAVEAVEKRVQAHLEKAAYACSKDLPFTEKVDWSW
;
A
#
# COMPACT_ATOMS: atom_id res chain seq x y z
N MET A 1 -19.80 10.35 -22.34
CA MET A 1 -19.44 10.13 -20.92
C MET A 1 -20.55 10.71 -20.07
N GLY A 2 -20.98 9.98 -19.02
CA GLY A 2 -21.96 10.49 -18.05
C GLY A 2 -21.34 11.52 -17.10
N PRO A 3 -22.15 12.19 -16.25
CA PRO A 3 -21.64 13.13 -15.27
C PRO A 3 -20.70 12.43 -14.27
N TYR A 4 -19.73 13.18 -13.74
CA TYR A 4 -18.87 12.69 -12.66
C TYR A 4 -19.69 12.36 -11.41
N VAL A 5 -19.43 11.19 -10.82
CA VAL A 5 -20.05 10.70 -9.56
C VAL A 5 -19.17 11.00 -8.33
N PHE A 6 -17.86 11.19 -8.55
CA PHE A 6 -16.86 11.42 -7.53
C PHE A 6 -16.19 12.79 -7.73
N LYS A 7 -15.83 13.47 -6.64
CA LYS A 7 -15.22 14.80 -6.68
C LYS A 7 -14.21 15.01 -5.55
N GLY A 8 -13.05 15.58 -5.88
CA GLY A 8 -11.98 15.93 -4.93
C GLY A 8 -11.51 14.77 -4.07
N SER A 9 -10.87 15.08 -2.93
CA SER A 9 -10.28 14.09 -2.02
C SER A 9 -11.28 13.04 -1.50
N GLU A 10 -12.50 13.44 -1.15
CA GLU A 10 -13.54 12.49 -0.74
C GLU A 10 -13.93 11.54 -1.88
N GLY A 11 -13.97 12.07 -3.11
CA GLY A 11 -14.22 11.31 -4.32
C GLY A 11 -13.19 10.19 -4.56
N ILE A 12 -11.93 10.42 -4.22
CA ILE A 12 -10.87 9.41 -4.30
C ILE A 12 -11.24 8.22 -3.40
N LEU A 13 -11.50 8.47 -2.12
CA LEU A 13 -11.81 7.41 -1.15
C LEU A 13 -13.08 6.64 -1.55
N ARG A 14 -14.13 7.36 -1.97
CA ARG A 14 -15.38 6.74 -2.44
C ARG A 14 -15.17 5.87 -3.67
N TYR A 15 -14.34 6.33 -4.62
CA TYR A 15 -14.03 5.54 -5.81
C TYR A 15 -13.21 4.30 -5.47
N VAL A 16 -12.16 4.42 -4.66
CA VAL A 16 -11.32 3.27 -4.27
C VAL A 16 -12.15 2.23 -3.53
N ARG A 17 -13.03 2.65 -2.60
CA ARG A 17 -13.99 1.74 -1.94
C ARG A 17 -14.92 1.04 -2.93
N GLN A 18 -15.41 1.75 -3.95
CA GLN A 18 -16.27 1.15 -4.98
C GLN A 18 -15.50 0.15 -5.85
N ALA A 19 -14.25 0.47 -6.21
CA ALA A 19 -13.40 -0.39 -7.01
C ALA A 19 -12.83 -1.59 -6.21
N GLY A 20 -12.80 -1.49 -4.89
CA GLY A 20 -12.12 -2.41 -3.98
C GLY A 20 -10.63 -2.09 -3.85
N CYS A 21 -9.95 -1.91 -4.98
CA CYS A 21 -8.57 -1.47 -5.05
C CYS A 21 -8.29 -0.77 -6.39
N ILE A 22 -7.18 -0.06 -6.49
CA ILE A 22 -6.61 0.39 -7.77
C ILE A 22 -5.16 -0.06 -7.84
N GLN A 23 -4.65 -0.36 -9.02
CA GLN A 23 -3.26 -0.83 -9.15
C GLN A 23 -2.27 0.27 -8.77
N TYR A 24 -1.29 -0.07 -7.94
CA TYR A 24 -0.09 0.73 -7.78
C TYR A 24 0.89 0.34 -8.88
N ASP A 25 1.23 1.29 -9.73
CA ASP A 25 2.24 1.10 -10.78
C ASP A 25 3.22 2.29 -10.74
N PRO A 26 4.51 2.05 -10.45
CA PRO A 26 5.50 3.10 -10.43
C PRO A 26 5.89 3.58 -11.84
N LEU A 27 5.50 2.89 -12.91
CA LEU A 27 5.77 3.32 -14.27
C LEU A 27 5.07 4.64 -14.57
N ASP A 28 5.86 5.61 -15.05
CA ASP A 28 5.41 6.98 -15.27
C ASP A 28 5.84 7.49 -16.65
N VAL A 29 5.43 6.77 -17.70
CA VAL A 29 5.68 7.18 -19.09
C VAL A 29 4.69 8.27 -19.51
N CYS A 30 3.43 8.14 -19.09
CA CYS A 30 2.34 9.07 -19.40
C CYS A 30 1.58 9.53 -18.15
N GLY A 31 2.14 9.32 -16.96
CA GLY A 31 1.42 9.35 -15.68
C GLY A 31 1.36 7.97 -15.04
N LYS A 32 1.47 7.92 -13.71
CA LYS A 32 1.28 6.68 -12.94
C LYS A 32 -0.15 6.18 -13.10
N ASN A 33 -0.33 4.86 -13.16
CA ASN A 33 -1.63 4.25 -13.41
C ASN A 33 -2.72 4.75 -12.46
N ALA A 34 -2.44 4.80 -11.16
CA ALA A 34 -3.38 5.27 -10.14
C ALA A 34 -3.83 6.73 -10.37
N GLU A 35 -2.92 7.61 -10.80
CA GLU A 35 -3.22 9.00 -11.09
C GLU A 35 -4.13 9.13 -12.32
N LEU A 36 -3.86 8.36 -13.36
CA LEU A 36 -4.68 8.32 -14.58
C LEU A 36 -6.10 7.79 -14.30
N VAL A 37 -6.20 6.73 -13.49
CA VAL A 37 -7.48 6.17 -13.08
C VAL A 37 -8.31 7.21 -12.31
N LEU A 38 -7.70 7.90 -11.34
CA LEU A 38 -8.40 8.90 -10.54
C LEU A 38 -8.76 10.14 -11.35
N GLN A 39 -7.87 10.62 -12.22
CA GLN A 39 -8.16 11.74 -13.13
C GLN A 39 -9.37 11.45 -14.03
N ALA A 40 -9.54 10.21 -14.47
CA ALA A 40 -10.64 9.80 -15.33
C ALA A 40 -11.97 9.51 -14.60
N ARG A 41 -11.99 9.54 -13.26
CA ARG A 41 -13.16 9.11 -12.44
C ARG A 41 -13.58 10.14 -11.40
N VAL A 42 -12.64 10.95 -10.92
CA VAL A 42 -12.82 11.92 -9.85
C VAL A 42 -12.68 13.32 -10.44
N LYS A 43 -13.77 14.07 -10.41
CA LYS A 43 -13.77 15.48 -10.82
C LYS A 43 -12.86 16.29 -9.88
N ASP A 44 -12.12 17.24 -10.44
CA ASP A 44 -11.20 18.12 -9.70
C ASP A 44 -10.11 17.33 -8.92
N PHE A 45 -9.68 16.20 -9.51
CA PHE A 45 -8.56 15.42 -9.00
C PHE A 45 -7.23 16.15 -9.20
N GLU A 46 -6.41 16.16 -8.15
CA GLU A 46 -5.03 16.63 -8.19
C GLU A 46 -4.11 15.61 -7.51
N LYS A 47 -2.89 15.43 -8.06
CA LYS A 47 -1.92 14.43 -7.54
C LYS A 47 -1.65 14.54 -6.03
N PRO A 48 -1.52 15.74 -5.42
CA PRO A 48 -1.31 15.87 -3.98
C PRO A 48 -2.44 15.31 -3.12
N GLN A 49 -3.66 15.18 -3.65
CA GLN A 49 -4.79 14.59 -2.94
C GLN A 49 -4.57 13.07 -2.72
N LEU A 50 -4.02 12.37 -3.72
CA LEU A 50 -3.67 10.95 -3.58
C LEU A 50 -2.51 10.76 -2.59
N ASP A 51 -1.47 11.60 -2.69
CA ASP A 51 -0.34 11.60 -1.76
C ASP A 51 -0.78 11.82 -0.31
N ALA A 52 -1.68 12.79 -0.08
CA ALA A 52 -2.25 13.03 1.23
C ALA A 52 -3.03 11.81 1.75
N ALA A 53 -3.89 11.22 0.92
CA ALA A 53 -4.67 10.04 1.30
C ALA A 53 -3.79 8.83 1.67
N LEU A 54 -2.67 8.62 0.99
CA LEU A 54 -1.73 7.52 1.24
C LEU A 54 -0.86 7.76 2.48
N TYR A 55 -0.17 8.90 2.54
CA TYR A 55 0.98 9.05 3.45
C TYR A 55 0.77 10.08 4.56
N LYS A 56 -0.16 11.02 4.40
CA LYS A 56 -0.45 12.06 5.41
C LYS A 56 -1.65 11.66 6.28
N ASP A 57 -2.80 11.50 5.64
CA ASP A 57 -4.08 11.19 6.30
C ASP A 57 -4.23 9.68 6.54
N ARG A 58 -3.41 8.85 5.86
CA ARG A 58 -3.38 7.38 5.96
C ARG A 58 -4.77 6.75 5.84
N GLN A 59 -5.56 7.24 4.89
CA GLN A 59 -6.89 6.69 4.59
C GLN A 59 -6.81 5.57 3.57
N LEU A 60 -5.74 5.56 2.77
CA LEU A 60 -5.37 4.51 1.83
C LEU A 60 -4.01 3.95 2.21
N MET A 61 -3.72 2.74 1.77
CA MET A 61 -2.39 2.13 1.87
C MET A 61 -2.08 1.34 0.60
N ASP A 62 -0.80 1.24 0.25
CA ASP A 62 -0.30 0.26 -0.71
C ASP A 62 -0.10 -1.11 -0.05
N ASP A 63 -0.66 -2.16 -0.66
CA ASP A 63 -0.53 -3.56 -0.22
C ASP A 63 -0.64 -4.52 -1.41
N TYR A 64 -0.25 -5.78 -1.19
CA TYR A 64 -0.32 -6.84 -2.18
C TYR A 64 -1.70 -7.52 -2.25
N ASP A 65 -2.55 -7.04 -3.17
CA ASP A 65 -3.74 -7.74 -3.66
C ASP A 65 -3.49 -8.29 -5.07
N LYS A 66 -3.04 -9.55 -5.14
CA LYS A 66 -2.46 -10.24 -6.30
C LYS A 66 -1.18 -9.57 -6.85
N ASN A 67 -1.24 -8.26 -7.11
CA ASN A 67 -0.14 -7.35 -7.43
C ASN A 67 -0.13 -6.19 -6.41
N MET A 68 0.83 -5.27 -6.54
CA MET A 68 0.83 -4.06 -5.71
C MET A 68 -0.39 -3.19 -6.04
N SER A 69 -1.17 -2.85 -5.01
CA SER A 69 -2.45 -2.16 -5.15
C SER A 69 -2.63 -1.14 -4.03
N ILE A 70 -3.37 -0.08 -4.31
CA ILE A 70 -3.84 0.90 -3.33
C ILE A 70 -5.22 0.46 -2.86
N ILE A 71 -5.36 0.26 -1.55
CA ILE A 71 -6.58 -0.21 -0.88
C ILE A 71 -7.01 0.77 0.22
N PRO A 72 -8.29 0.76 0.65
CA PRO A 72 -8.72 1.44 1.85
C PRO A 72 -8.02 0.88 3.10
N LEU A 73 -7.51 1.74 3.98
CA LEU A 73 -6.86 1.28 5.22
C LEU A 73 -7.83 0.47 6.11
N GLU A 74 -9.12 0.83 6.08
CA GLU A 74 -10.20 0.15 6.81
C GLU A 74 -10.40 -1.33 6.40
N ASP A 75 -9.90 -1.74 5.23
CA ASP A 75 -9.93 -3.13 4.77
C ASP A 75 -8.77 -3.97 5.30
N TRP A 76 -7.69 -3.35 5.78
CA TRP A 76 -6.51 -4.05 6.28
C TRP A 76 -6.82 -5.14 7.34
N PRO A 77 -7.70 -4.91 8.34
CA PRO A 77 -8.06 -5.97 9.28
C PRO A 77 -8.77 -7.16 8.62
N ARG A 78 -9.52 -6.94 7.53
CA ARG A 78 -10.27 -7.99 6.81
C ARG A 78 -9.34 -8.99 6.12
N PHE A 79 -8.12 -8.57 5.80
CA PHE A 79 -7.10 -9.43 5.19
C PHE A 79 -6.24 -10.22 6.20
N ALA A 80 -6.55 -10.17 7.51
CA ALA A 80 -5.77 -10.85 8.55
C ALA A 80 -5.60 -12.35 8.29
N ARG A 81 -6.66 -13.04 7.84
CA ARG A 81 -6.58 -14.47 7.49
C ARG A 81 -5.59 -14.75 6.37
N LEU A 82 -5.62 -13.93 5.31
CA LEU A 82 -4.71 -14.07 4.16
C LEU A 82 -3.25 -13.84 4.58
N ARG A 83 -3.00 -12.85 5.45
CA ARG A 83 -1.65 -12.61 5.98
C ARG A 83 -1.14 -13.75 6.84
N ALA A 84 -1.98 -14.33 7.68
CA ALA A 84 -1.62 -15.51 8.48
C ALA A 84 -1.28 -16.72 7.59
N GLU A 85 -2.10 -16.99 6.56
CA GLU A 85 -1.83 -18.06 5.60
C GLU A 85 -0.55 -17.82 4.80
N ARG A 86 -0.29 -16.59 4.34
CA ARG A 86 0.96 -16.22 3.66
C ARG A 86 2.17 -16.40 4.57
N GLY A 87 2.09 -15.96 5.84
CA GLY A 87 3.14 -16.13 6.82
C GLY A 87 3.47 -17.60 7.08
N ALA A 88 2.46 -18.45 7.21
CA ALA A 88 2.65 -19.89 7.43
C ALA A 88 3.28 -20.64 6.24
N ARG A 89 3.17 -20.09 5.02
CA ARG A 89 3.74 -20.67 3.79
C ARG A 89 5.07 -20.03 3.37
N MET A 90 5.53 -19.01 4.09
CA MET A 90 6.74 -18.28 3.75
C MET A 90 7.99 -19.14 3.97
N HIS A 91 8.78 -19.37 2.93
CA HIS A 91 10.01 -20.16 3.01
C HIS A 91 11.00 -19.62 4.05
N SER A 92 11.08 -18.30 4.20
CA SER A 92 11.95 -17.60 5.14
C SER A 92 11.30 -17.28 6.50
N ALA A 93 10.15 -17.89 6.86
CA ALA A 93 9.42 -17.59 8.09
C ALA A 93 10.30 -17.59 9.36
N GLN A 94 11.13 -18.62 9.55
CA GLN A 94 12.01 -18.72 10.73
C GLN A 94 13.07 -17.59 10.76
N ALA A 95 13.61 -17.22 9.60
CA ALA A 95 14.61 -16.16 9.52
C ALA A 95 13.99 -14.78 9.77
N VAL A 96 12.75 -14.55 9.32
CA VAL A 96 11.99 -13.33 9.63
C VAL A 96 11.66 -13.25 11.12
N GLU A 97 11.19 -14.34 11.73
CA GLU A 97 10.87 -14.40 13.16
C GLU A 97 12.10 -14.11 14.03
N ALA A 98 13.28 -14.59 13.62
CA ALA A 98 14.54 -14.34 14.34
C ALA A 98 14.95 -12.86 14.41
N VAL A 99 14.49 -12.02 13.47
CA VAL A 99 14.84 -10.59 13.41
C VAL A 99 13.68 -9.65 13.74
N GLU A 100 12.46 -10.16 13.87
CA GLU A 100 11.23 -9.38 14.06
C GLU A 100 11.35 -8.33 15.18
N LYS A 101 11.78 -8.77 16.38
CA LYS A 101 11.94 -7.87 17.54
C LYS A 101 12.97 -6.77 17.32
N ARG A 102 14.03 -7.04 16.55
CA ARG A 102 15.07 -6.05 16.23
C ARG A 102 14.53 -4.99 15.27
N VAL A 103 13.70 -5.41 14.29
CA VAL A 103 13.02 -4.50 13.37
C VAL A 103 12.02 -3.63 14.14
N GLN A 104 11.18 -4.22 15.00
CA GLN A 104 10.21 -3.48 15.82
C GLN A 104 10.91 -2.43 16.70
N ALA A 105 11.96 -2.81 17.42
CA ALA A 105 12.73 -1.90 18.27
C ALA A 105 13.41 -0.75 17.49
N HIS A 106 13.73 -0.97 16.21
CA HIS A 106 14.23 0.10 15.33
C HIS A 106 13.09 1.05 14.93
N LEU A 107 11.95 0.51 14.51
CA LEU A 107 10.78 1.28 14.09
C LEU A 107 10.17 2.12 15.22
N GLU A 108 10.25 1.66 16.47
CA GLU A 108 9.81 2.44 17.64
C GLU A 108 10.62 3.73 17.87
N LYS A 109 11.88 3.75 17.41
CA LYS A 109 12.82 4.87 17.62
C LYS A 109 12.93 5.79 16.41
N ALA A 110 12.50 5.32 15.24
CA ALA A 110 12.66 6.01 13.98
C ALA A 110 11.32 6.60 13.50
N ALA A 111 11.33 7.85 13.05
CA ALA A 111 10.14 8.45 12.43
C ALA A 111 9.80 7.81 11.07
N TYR A 112 10.83 7.31 10.38
CA TYR A 112 10.77 6.56 9.14
C TYR A 112 11.98 5.62 9.08
N ALA A 113 11.87 4.53 8.32
CA ALA A 113 12.97 3.60 8.09
C ALA A 113 12.89 3.00 6.69
N CYS A 114 14.04 2.66 6.12
CA CYS A 114 14.19 1.87 4.92
C CYS A 114 14.97 0.58 5.23
N SER A 115 14.94 -0.40 4.32
CA SER A 115 15.62 -1.68 4.53
C SER A 115 17.13 -1.55 4.76
N LYS A 116 17.77 -0.49 4.27
CA LYS A 116 19.20 -0.21 4.46
C LYS A 116 19.55 0.32 5.85
N ASP A 117 18.57 0.80 6.61
CA ASP A 117 18.79 1.30 7.97
C ASP A 117 18.94 0.15 8.98
N LEU A 118 18.59 -1.07 8.57
CA LEU A 118 18.74 -2.29 9.35
C LEU A 118 20.09 -2.96 9.01
N PRO A 119 21.01 -3.12 9.98
CA PRO A 119 22.34 -3.67 9.74
C PRO A 119 22.31 -5.20 9.67
N PHE A 120 21.48 -5.77 8.80
CA PHE A 120 21.41 -7.21 8.55
C PHE A 120 22.31 -7.54 7.35
N THR A 121 23.07 -8.62 7.48
CA THR A 121 23.98 -9.11 6.42
C THR A 121 23.62 -10.54 5.99
N GLU A 122 22.72 -11.18 6.73
CA GLU A 122 22.20 -12.50 6.48
C GLU A 122 21.40 -12.53 5.18
N LYS A 123 21.61 -13.58 4.38
CA LYS A 123 20.77 -13.88 3.21
C LYS A 123 19.71 -14.90 3.62
N VAL A 124 18.49 -14.66 3.19
CA VAL A 124 17.36 -15.56 3.39
C VAL A 124 16.77 -15.93 2.05
N ASP A 125 16.15 -17.10 1.99
CA ASP A 125 15.39 -17.47 0.80
C ASP A 125 14.25 -16.47 0.57
N TRP A 126 13.95 -16.28 -0.71
CA TRP A 126 12.89 -15.39 -1.08
C TRP A 126 11.54 -15.92 -0.55
N SER A 127 10.67 -15.01 -0.13
CA SER A 127 9.47 -15.34 0.64
C SER A 127 8.43 -16.22 -0.08
N TRP A 128 8.52 -16.32 -1.41
CA TRP A 128 7.64 -17.08 -2.30
C TRP A 128 8.42 -18.05 -3.17
#